data_AF-A0A2Z4C0M3-F1
#
_entry.id   AF-A0A2Z4C0M3-F1
#
_cell.length_a   1.000
_cell.length_b   1.000
_cell.length_c   1.000
_cell.angle_alpha   90.00
_cell.angle_beta   90.00
_cell.angle_gamma   90.00
#
_symmetry.space_group_name_H-M   'P 1'
#
loop_
_entity.id
_entity.type
_entity.pdbx_description
1 polymer ?
#
loop_
_entity_poly.entity_id
_entity_poly.type
_entity_poly.pdbx_seq_one_letter_code
_entity_poly.pdbx_strand_id
1 'polypeptide(L)'
;MKYYTAVILFVFLYIVHSGFCKVSHSKHVPPVILIPGDGGSQIEAKLNRSSTVRYICSKKTDWFDLWLNMELLFPYVIDCWVDNMILKYDNVTRTTRNMDGVRTRVPGFGNSTTVEWLDPSQRSPTGYFKDVVNSLIPLGYERGVTVRGAPFDFRRAP
;
A
#
# COMPACT_ATOMS: atom_id res chain seq x y z
N MET A 1 40.44 -58.31 1.87
CA MET A 1 39.94 -57.83 0.57
C MET A 1 38.44 -57.47 0.59
N LYS A 2 37.54 -58.33 1.09
CA LYS A 2 36.08 -58.08 1.12
C LYS A 2 35.63 -56.83 1.92
N TYR A 3 36.36 -56.45 2.96
CA TYR A 3 36.05 -55.28 3.81
C TYR A 3 36.34 -53.95 3.11
N TYR A 4 37.41 -53.90 2.32
CA TYR A 4 37.79 -52.69 1.56
C TYR A 4 36.77 -52.39 0.45
N THR A 5 36.25 -53.42 -0.22
CA THR A 5 35.22 -53.27 -1.25
C THR A 5 33.90 -52.73 -0.69
N ALA A 6 33.50 -53.16 0.52
CA ALA A 6 32.27 -52.68 1.16
C ALA A 6 32.38 -51.21 1.61
N VAL A 7 33.54 -50.80 2.13
CA VAL A 7 33.79 -49.40 2.53
C VAL A 7 33.81 -48.48 1.31
N ILE A 8 34.43 -48.90 0.21
CA ILE A 8 34.47 -48.12 -1.04
C ILE A 8 33.06 -47.90 -1.61
N LEU A 9 32.20 -48.93 -1.59
CA LEU A 9 30.81 -48.82 -2.04
C LEU A 9 29.98 -47.87 -1.17
N PHE A 10 30.14 -47.91 0.15
CA PHE A 10 29.44 -47.00 1.07
C PHE A 10 29.85 -45.55 0.90
N VAL A 11 31.15 -45.28 0.69
CA VAL A 11 31.67 -43.93 0.44
C VAL A 11 31.18 -43.41 -0.91
N PHE A 12 31.15 -44.24 -1.95
CA PHE A 12 30.61 -43.87 -3.26
C PHE A 12 29.11 -43.52 -3.19
N LEU A 13 28.31 -44.30 -2.46
CA LEU A 13 26.88 -44.03 -2.24
C LEU A 13 26.65 -42.72 -1.49
N TYR A 14 27.47 -42.39 -0.49
CA TYR A 14 27.39 -41.13 0.25
C TYR A 14 27.73 -39.92 -0.64
N ILE A 15 28.75 -40.03 -1.50
CA ILE A 15 29.17 -38.97 -2.42
C ILE A 15 28.11 -38.72 -3.50
N VAL A 16 27.46 -39.79 -4.01
CA VAL A 16 26.36 -39.67 -4.98
C VAL A 16 25.11 -39.01 -4.36
N HIS A 17 24.85 -39.21 -3.06
CA HIS A 17 23.75 -38.54 -2.35
C HIS A 17 24.02 -37.05 -2.06
N SER A 18 25.28 -36.65 -1.93
CA SER A 18 25.66 -35.27 -1.61
C SER A 18 25.99 -34.40 -2.83
N GLY A 19 25.93 -34.98 -4.04
CA GLY A 19 26.29 -34.33 -5.31
C GLY A 19 25.20 -33.50 -6.00
N PHE A 20 23.99 -33.38 -5.44
CA PHE A 20 22.99 -32.45 -5.98
C PHE A 20 23.24 -31.04 -5.44
N CYS A 21 24.10 -30.29 -6.14
CA CYS A 21 24.07 -28.83 -6.07
C CYS A 21 22.69 -28.41 -6.61
N LYS A 22 21.74 -28.09 -5.72
CA LYS A 22 20.51 -27.42 -6.13
C LYS A 22 20.92 -26.08 -6.72
N VAL A 23 20.99 -25.99 -8.04
CA VAL A 23 21.00 -24.71 -8.73
C VAL A 23 19.72 -24.02 -8.30
N SER A 24 19.85 -23.05 -7.38
CA SER A 24 18.75 -22.16 -7.04
C SER A 24 18.50 -21.32 -8.27
N HIS A 25 17.58 -21.77 -9.11
CA HIS A 25 17.07 -20.92 -10.17
C HIS A 25 16.38 -19.76 -9.46
N SER A 26 16.99 -18.58 -9.51
CA SER A 26 16.33 -17.35 -9.08
C SER A 26 14.98 -17.34 -9.78
N LYS A 27 13.89 -17.53 -9.03
CA LYS A 27 12.53 -17.45 -9.56
C LYS A 27 12.33 -16.00 -9.94
N HIS A 28 12.71 -15.65 -11.16
CA HIS A 28 12.53 -14.31 -11.67
C HIS A 28 11.04 -14.10 -11.93
N VAL A 29 10.34 -13.51 -10.96
CA VAL A 29 8.96 -13.11 -11.12
C VAL A 29 8.89 -11.81 -11.93
N PRO A 30 7.91 -11.65 -12.84
CA PRO A 30 7.69 -10.38 -13.51
C PRO A 30 7.21 -9.33 -12.49
N PRO A 31 7.65 -8.06 -12.56
CA PRO A 31 7.17 -7.04 -11.65
C PRO A 31 5.66 -6.78 -11.80
N VAL A 32 4.98 -6.56 -10.67
CA VAL A 32 3.55 -6.22 -10.58
C VAL A 32 3.40 -4.82 -10.01
N ILE A 33 2.63 -3.98 -10.70
CA ILE A 33 2.25 -2.64 -10.24
C ILE A 33 0.76 -2.64 -9.94
N LEU A 34 0.40 -2.30 -8.71
CA LEU A 34 -0.96 -2.19 -8.23
C LEU A 34 -1.46 -0.76 -8.45
N ILE A 35 -2.41 -0.59 -9.37
CA ILE A 35 -3.12 0.67 -9.60
C ILE A 35 -4.51 0.53 -8.97
N PRO A 36 -4.83 1.28 -7.90
CA PRO A 36 -6.12 1.18 -7.24
C PRO A 36 -7.26 1.83 -8.03
N GLY A 37 -8.49 1.52 -7.64
CA GLY A 37 -9.68 2.23 -8.10
C GLY A 37 -10.00 3.47 -7.24
N ASP A 38 -11.22 3.99 -7.40
CA ASP A 38 -11.76 5.07 -6.57
C ASP A 38 -11.81 4.66 -5.08
N GLY A 39 -11.33 5.53 -4.20
CA GLY A 39 -11.17 5.24 -2.77
C GLY A 39 -10.08 4.22 -2.41
N GLY A 40 -9.33 3.70 -3.39
CA GLY A 40 -8.42 2.56 -3.19
C GLY A 40 -6.98 2.90 -2.77
N SER A 41 -6.68 4.17 -2.47
CA SER A 41 -5.39 4.64 -1.96
C SER A 41 -5.56 5.53 -0.75
N GLN A 42 -4.58 5.53 0.16
CA GLN A 42 -4.57 6.49 1.25
C GLN A 42 -4.42 7.94 0.76
N ILE A 43 -5.00 8.89 1.49
CA ILE A 43 -4.80 10.33 1.33
C ILE A 43 -4.49 10.94 2.69
N GLU A 44 -3.41 11.71 2.77
CA GLU A 44 -3.12 12.54 3.93
C GLU A 44 -3.50 13.99 3.66
N ALA A 45 -3.84 14.73 4.72
CA ALA A 45 -4.09 16.15 4.64
C ALA A 45 -3.38 16.96 5.72
N LYS A 46 -3.18 18.26 5.45
CA LYS A 46 -2.66 19.25 6.38
C LYS A 46 -3.50 20.51 6.31
N LEU A 47 -3.96 21.00 7.46
CA LEU A 47 -4.88 22.13 7.55
C LEU A 47 -4.17 23.40 8.02
N ASN A 48 -4.53 24.52 7.40
CA ASN A 48 -4.26 25.88 7.85
C ASN A 48 -5.39 26.82 7.39
N ARG A 49 -6.51 26.76 8.10
CA ARG A 49 -7.78 27.44 7.75
C ARG A 49 -8.06 28.64 8.66
N SER A 50 -8.70 29.66 8.11
CA SER A 50 -9.22 30.82 8.86
C SER A 50 -10.55 30.49 9.56
N SER A 51 -11.43 29.75 8.88
CA SER A 51 -12.75 29.34 9.33
C SER A 51 -13.02 27.86 9.06
N THR A 52 -14.05 27.32 9.71
CA THR A 52 -14.50 25.93 9.57
C THR A 52 -16.03 25.89 9.50
N VAL A 53 -16.58 24.82 8.92
CA VAL A 53 -18.05 24.62 8.82
C VAL A 53 -18.74 24.45 10.17
N ARG A 54 -18.02 23.90 11.16
CA ARG A 54 -18.50 23.73 12.55
C ARG A 54 -17.37 24.07 13.53
N TYR A 55 -17.74 24.44 14.76
CA TYR A 55 -16.78 24.81 15.82
C TYR A 55 -15.88 23.65 16.28
N ILE A 56 -16.35 22.41 16.11
CA ILE A 56 -15.60 21.19 16.46
C ILE A 56 -14.52 20.80 15.43
N CYS A 57 -14.52 21.41 14.24
CA CYS A 57 -13.54 21.06 13.21
C CYS A 57 -12.19 21.73 13.46
N SER A 58 -11.12 21.00 13.23
CA SER A 58 -9.76 21.53 13.35
C SER A 58 -9.45 22.57 12.28
N LYS A 59 -8.86 23.70 12.69
CA LYS A 59 -8.38 24.74 11.77
C LYS A 59 -6.95 24.52 11.31
N LYS A 60 -6.11 23.96 12.20
CA LYS A 60 -4.68 23.77 11.97
C LYS A 60 -4.28 22.37 12.44
N THR A 61 -3.53 21.68 11.60
CA THR A 61 -2.99 20.34 11.89
C THR A 61 -1.59 20.23 11.28
N ASP A 62 -0.83 19.22 11.68
CA ASP A 62 0.19 18.67 10.77
C ASP A 62 -0.46 17.67 9.79
N TRP A 63 0.33 16.91 9.05
CA TRP A 63 -0.16 15.81 8.22
C TRP A 63 -0.90 14.76 9.08
N PHE A 64 -2.10 14.39 8.64
CA PHE A 64 -2.90 13.31 9.22
C PHE A 64 -3.57 12.49 8.12
N ASP A 65 -3.95 11.26 8.45
CA ASP A 65 -4.67 10.38 7.54
C ASP A 65 -6.10 10.88 7.33
N LEU A 66 -6.35 11.47 6.16
CA LEU A 66 -7.66 11.96 5.77
C LEU A 66 -8.55 10.83 5.22
N TRP A 67 -7.92 9.88 4.52
CA TRP A 67 -8.58 8.70 3.99
C TRP A 67 -7.65 7.48 4.02
N LEU A 68 -8.07 6.31 4.51
CA LEU A 68 -9.27 6.07 5.31
C LEU A 68 -8.94 6.25 6.80
N ASN A 69 -9.77 7.03 7.48
CA ASN A 69 -9.75 7.13 8.94
C ASN A 69 -11.20 7.03 9.44
N MET A 70 -11.53 5.90 10.06
CA MET A 70 -12.90 5.62 10.50
C MET A 70 -13.41 6.58 11.58
N GLU A 71 -12.52 7.18 12.38
CA GLU A 71 -12.90 8.14 13.41
C GLU A 71 -13.47 9.42 12.79
N LEU A 72 -12.97 9.81 11.61
CA LEU A 72 -13.44 10.97 10.84
C LEU A 72 -14.82 10.74 10.18
N LEU A 73 -15.32 9.50 10.18
CA LEU A 73 -16.61 9.14 9.56
C LEU A 73 -17.79 9.11 10.55
N PHE A 74 -17.56 9.40 11.84
CA PHE A 74 -18.65 9.45 12.82
C PHE A 74 -19.61 10.63 12.57
N PRO A 75 -20.93 10.48 12.83
CA PRO A 75 -21.94 11.50 12.51
C PRO A 75 -21.66 12.92 13.04
N TYR A 76 -20.95 13.03 14.17
CA TYR A 76 -20.61 14.33 14.75
C TYR A 76 -19.48 15.04 13.99
N VAL A 77 -18.54 14.30 13.40
CA VAL A 77 -17.32 14.86 12.78
C VAL A 77 -17.29 14.68 11.25
N ILE A 78 -18.23 13.94 10.67
CA ILE A 78 -18.31 13.69 9.23
C ILE A 78 -18.33 14.97 8.40
N ASP A 79 -18.99 16.03 8.88
CA ASP A 79 -19.01 17.32 8.17
C ASP A 79 -17.62 17.98 8.10
N CYS A 80 -16.79 17.78 9.13
CA CYS A 80 -15.40 18.24 9.10
C CYS A 80 -14.59 17.46 8.06
N TRP A 81 -14.83 16.15 7.95
CA TRP A 81 -14.19 15.29 6.95
C TRP A 81 -14.61 15.67 5.53
N VAL A 82 -15.91 15.82 5.27
CA VAL A 82 -16.45 16.23 3.95
C VAL A 82 -15.84 17.56 3.51
N ASP A 83 -15.80 18.56 4.41
CA ASP A 83 -15.22 19.88 4.11
C ASP A 83 -13.70 19.83 3.86
N ASN A 84 -12.99 18.83 4.36
CA ASN A 84 -11.58 18.61 4.05
C ASN A 84 -11.37 17.78 2.76
N MET A 85 -12.31 16.90 2.40
CA MET A 85 -12.24 16.02 1.23
C MET A 85 -12.70 16.67 -0.07
N ILE A 86 -13.65 17.61 -0.01
CA ILE A 86 -14.26 18.22 -1.20
C ILE A 86 -13.25 19.00 -2.04
N LEU A 87 -13.44 18.97 -3.36
CA LEU A 87 -12.70 19.77 -4.32
C LEU A 87 -13.53 20.97 -4.79
N LYS A 88 -12.89 22.14 -4.88
CA LYS A 88 -13.46 23.31 -5.54
C LYS A 88 -13.19 23.22 -7.05
N TYR A 89 -14.25 23.27 -7.84
CA TYR A 89 -14.16 23.37 -9.29
C TYR A 89 -14.04 24.84 -9.72
N ASP A 90 -13.12 25.12 -10.63
CA ASP A 90 -12.97 26.41 -11.30
C ASP A 90 -13.54 26.32 -12.72
N ASN A 91 -14.58 27.12 -13.00
CA ASN A 91 -15.28 27.08 -14.27
C ASN A 91 -14.49 27.70 -15.43
N VAL A 92 -13.52 28.58 -15.14
CA VAL A 92 -12.67 29.26 -16.14
C VAL A 92 -11.51 28.35 -16.52
N THR A 93 -10.75 27.86 -15.54
CA THR A 93 -9.60 26.98 -15.81
C THR A 93 -10.02 25.54 -16.12
N ARG A 94 -11.27 25.17 -15.80
CA ARG A 94 -11.81 23.81 -15.91
C ARG A 94 -11.05 22.80 -15.06
N THR A 95 -10.39 23.25 -14.00
CA THR A 95 -9.61 22.42 -13.08
C THR A 95 -10.23 22.36 -11.69
N THR A 96 -9.77 21.40 -10.88
CA THR A 96 -10.15 21.29 -9.47
C THR A 96 -8.98 21.65 -8.56
N ARG A 97 -9.29 22.26 -7.42
CA ARG A 97 -8.33 22.55 -6.34
C ARG A 97 -8.90 22.14 -5.00
N ASN A 98 -8.03 21.89 -4.02
CA ASN A 98 -8.48 21.66 -2.64
C ASN A 98 -9.19 22.92 -2.10
N MET A 99 -9.97 22.74 -1.03
CA MET A 99 -10.51 23.85 -0.25
C MET A 99 -9.41 24.76 0.30
N ASP A 100 -9.73 26.03 0.52
CA ASP A 100 -8.76 27.00 1.03
C ASP A 100 -8.25 26.54 2.40
N GLY A 101 -6.93 26.59 2.56
CA GLY A 101 -6.25 26.10 3.76
C GLY A 101 -6.14 24.57 3.88
N VAL A 102 -6.54 23.79 2.87
CA VAL A 102 -6.37 22.33 2.85
C VAL A 102 -5.29 21.94 1.85
N ARG A 103 -4.25 21.26 2.33
CA ARG A 103 -3.26 20.58 1.48
C ARG A 103 -3.48 19.08 1.59
N THR A 104 -3.38 18.37 0.47
CA THR A 104 -3.46 16.90 0.43
C THR A 104 -2.20 16.34 -0.21
N ARG A 105 -1.84 15.11 0.15
CA ARG A 105 -0.80 14.34 -0.52
C ARG A 105 -1.18 12.85 -0.53
N VAL A 106 -0.60 12.12 -1.46
CA VAL A 106 -0.80 10.68 -1.60
C VAL A 106 0.47 9.99 -1.14
N PRO A 107 0.46 9.29 0.01
CA PRO A 107 1.64 8.62 0.53
C PRO A 107 1.92 7.29 -0.17
N GLY A 108 3.16 6.83 -0.03
CA GLY A 108 3.53 5.43 -0.31
C GLY A 108 3.72 5.08 -1.78
N PHE A 109 3.92 6.04 -2.68
CA PHE A 109 4.23 5.73 -4.08
C PHE A 109 5.46 4.80 -4.20
N GLY A 110 5.30 3.68 -4.91
CA GLY A 110 6.31 2.62 -5.04
C GLY A 110 6.28 1.57 -3.93
N ASN A 111 5.63 1.83 -2.80
CA ASN A 111 5.32 0.85 -1.76
C ASN A 111 3.89 0.32 -1.99
N SER A 112 3.59 -0.93 -1.62
CA SER A 112 2.25 -1.52 -1.76
C SER A 112 1.35 -1.30 -0.54
N THR A 113 1.89 -0.95 0.65
CA THR A 113 1.11 -0.89 1.90
C THR A 113 -0.08 0.06 1.83
N THR A 114 0.06 1.23 1.20
CA THR A 114 -0.99 2.27 1.13
C THR A 114 -2.12 1.97 0.15
N VAL A 115 -2.00 0.89 -0.61
CA VAL A 115 -3.07 0.34 -1.47
C VAL A 115 -3.51 -1.06 -1.02
N GLU A 116 -2.70 -1.75 -0.20
CA GLU A 116 -3.10 -2.97 0.52
C GLU A 116 -4.08 -2.68 1.65
N TRP A 117 -3.82 -1.60 2.39
CA TRP A 117 -4.60 -1.17 3.55
C TRP A 117 -4.98 0.29 3.40
N LEU A 118 -6.28 0.59 3.42
CA LEU A 118 -6.78 1.95 3.30
C LEU A 118 -6.65 2.74 4.61
N ASP A 119 -6.60 2.06 5.74
CA ASP A 119 -6.36 2.67 7.06
C ASP A 119 -5.00 2.17 7.58
N PRO A 120 -4.08 3.06 8.00
CA PRO A 120 -2.75 2.68 8.50
C PRO A 120 -2.77 1.74 9.71
N SER A 121 -3.88 1.68 10.46
CA SER A 121 -4.06 0.73 11.57
C SER A 121 -4.27 -0.72 11.11
N GLN A 122 -4.42 -0.96 9.80
CA GLN A 122 -4.52 -2.29 9.17
C GLN A 122 -5.64 -3.17 9.77
N ARG A 123 -6.76 -2.56 10.15
CA ARG A 123 -7.92 -3.28 10.67
C ARG A 123 -8.68 -3.96 9.54
N SER A 124 -9.31 -5.09 9.87
CA SER A 124 -10.01 -5.96 8.91
C SER A 124 -10.90 -5.26 7.86
N PRO A 125 -11.79 -4.28 8.19
CA PRO A 125 -12.66 -3.68 7.19
C PRO A 125 -11.94 -2.77 6.18
N THR A 126 -10.66 -2.45 6.40
CA THR A 126 -9.90 -1.48 5.58
C THR A 126 -8.90 -2.15 4.64
N GLY A 127 -8.84 -3.48 4.65
CA GLY A 127 -8.04 -4.25 3.71
C GLY A 127 -8.62 -4.19 2.29
N TYR A 128 -7.80 -3.80 1.33
CA TYR A 128 -8.16 -3.72 -0.09
C TYR A 128 -7.29 -4.68 -0.93
N PHE A 129 -6.08 -4.30 -1.34
CA PHE A 129 -5.19 -5.22 -2.07
C PHE A 129 -4.45 -6.24 -1.20
N LYS A 130 -4.59 -6.21 0.13
CA LYS A 130 -3.82 -7.08 1.04
C LYS A 130 -3.90 -8.57 0.70
N ASP A 131 -5.08 -9.09 0.32
CA ASP A 131 -5.24 -10.51 -0.02
C ASP A 131 -4.66 -10.86 -1.41
N VAL A 132 -4.70 -9.92 -2.36
CA VAL A 132 -4.02 -10.05 -3.66
C VAL A 132 -2.51 -10.15 -3.44
N VAL A 133 -1.93 -9.24 -2.66
CA VAL A 133 -0.49 -9.25 -2.38
C VAL A 133 -0.10 -10.49 -1.57
N ASN A 134 -0.88 -10.87 -0.55
CA ASN A 134 -0.63 -12.09 0.23
C ASN A 134 -0.64 -13.36 -0.63
N SER A 135 -1.42 -13.39 -1.71
CA SER A 135 -1.44 -14.52 -2.65
C SER A 135 -0.21 -14.56 -3.56
N LEU A 136 0.46 -13.43 -3.78
CA LEU A 136 1.69 -13.32 -4.58
C LEU A 136 2.94 -13.71 -3.79
N ILE A 137 3.01 -13.41 -2.48
CA ILE A 137 4.22 -13.65 -1.67
C ILE A 137 4.70 -15.13 -1.73
N PRO A 138 3.85 -16.16 -1.58
CA PRO A 138 4.27 -17.56 -1.68
C PRO A 138 4.82 -17.94 -3.06
N LEU A 139 4.51 -17.16 -4.11
CA LEU A 139 4.99 -17.38 -5.48
C LEU A 139 6.40 -16.81 -5.72
N GLY A 140 7.00 -16.14 -4.72
CA GLY A 140 8.34 -15.54 -4.81
C GLY A 140 8.33 -14.03 -5.04
N TYR A 141 7.18 -13.38 -4.87
CA TYR A 141 7.08 -11.92 -4.91
C TYR A 141 7.46 -11.27 -3.58
N GLU A 142 7.93 -10.03 -3.65
CA GLU A 142 8.40 -9.24 -2.51
C GLU A 142 7.81 -7.83 -2.57
N ARG A 143 7.18 -7.40 -1.47
CA ARG A 143 6.59 -6.06 -1.31
C ARG A 143 7.65 -4.98 -1.46
N GLY A 144 7.33 -3.91 -2.18
CA GLY A 144 8.24 -2.79 -2.43
C GLY A 144 9.38 -3.09 -3.41
N VAL A 145 9.54 -4.35 -3.84
CA VAL A 145 10.56 -4.76 -4.81
C VAL A 145 9.88 -5.19 -6.10
N THR A 146 9.28 -6.39 -6.12
CA THR A 146 8.61 -6.97 -7.28
C THR A 146 7.10 -6.75 -7.27
N VAL A 147 6.50 -6.36 -6.14
CA VAL A 147 5.12 -5.84 -6.06
C VAL A 147 5.16 -4.42 -5.52
N ARG A 148 4.66 -3.45 -6.29
CA ARG A 148 4.66 -2.02 -5.92
C ARG A 148 3.28 -1.41 -6.10
N GLY A 149 2.94 -0.43 -5.26
CA GLY A 149 1.73 0.37 -5.41
C GLY A 149 1.99 1.65 -6.20
N ALA A 150 1.02 2.04 -7.02
CA ALA A 150 0.95 3.34 -7.69
C ALA A 150 -0.31 4.10 -7.22
N PRO A 151 -0.35 4.52 -5.94
CA PRO A 151 -1.46 5.30 -5.42
C PRO A 151 -1.52 6.68 -6.08
N PHE A 152 -2.73 7.20 -6.25
CA PHE A 152 -2.99 8.53 -6.79
C PHE A 152 -4.12 9.22 -6.01
N ASP A 153 -4.35 10.50 -6.28
CA ASP A 153 -5.48 11.26 -5.70
C ASP A 153 -6.74 10.91 -6.49
N PHE A 154 -7.45 9.88 -6.04
CA PHE A 154 -8.61 9.32 -6.74
C PHE A 154 -9.78 10.31 -6.92
N ARG A 155 -9.75 11.45 -6.22
CA ARG A 155 -10.75 12.52 -6.35
C ARG A 155 -10.63 13.29 -7.66
N ARG A 156 -9.53 13.10 -8.40
CA ARG A 156 -9.17 13.89 -9.59
C ARG A 156 -9.23 13.03 -10.85
N ALA A 157 -9.66 13.66 -11.94
CA ALA A 157 -9.51 13.11 -13.29
C ALA A 157 -8.06 13.25 -13.79
N PRO A 158 -7.68 12.52 -14.85
CA PRO A 158 -6.39 12.66 -15.52
C PRO A 158 -6.12 14.08 -16.05
#